data_AF-A0A286XUR2-F1
#
_entry.id   AF-A0A286XUR2-F1
#
_cell.length_a   1.000
_cell.length_b   1.000
_cell.length_c   1.000
_cell.angle_alpha   90.00
_cell.angle_beta   90.00
_cell.angle_gamma   90.00
#
_symmetry.space_group_name_H-M   'P 1'
#
loop_
_entity.id
_entity.type
_entity.pdbx_description
1 polymer ?
#
loop_
_entity_poly.entity_id
_entity_poly.type
_entity_poly.pdbx_seq_one_letter_code
_entity_poly.pdbx_strand_id
1 'polypeptide(L)'
;AALAPFSTYDSTCQIAQDIAEKIQQRNQYERRGEKTPKLTVAIRTLLQNLKEKIALLKDLLLRAVSTHQMYPRHSPPLSRVGGTRSYFKTGGN
;
A
#
# COMPACT_ATOMS: atom_id res chain seq x y z
N ALA A 1 -3.16 13.56 1.37
CA ALA A 1 -3.64 12.26 1.91
C ALA A 1 -2.50 11.25 2.17
N ALA A 2 -1.31 11.69 2.63
CA ALA A 2 -0.13 10.80 2.79
C ALA A 2 -0.03 10.07 4.14
N LEU A 3 -0.96 10.33 5.09
CA LEU A 3 -0.92 9.78 6.46
C LEU A 3 -1.77 8.52 6.68
N ALA A 4 -2.66 8.18 5.73
CA ALA A 4 -3.52 7.00 5.81
C ALA A 4 -2.80 5.63 5.95
N PRO A 5 -1.65 5.38 5.28
CA PRO A 5 -0.99 4.07 5.38
C PRO A 5 -0.32 3.82 6.73
N PHE A 6 0.21 4.87 7.39
CA PHE A 6 0.84 4.75 8.71
C PHE A 6 -0.19 4.42 9.80
N SER A 7 -1.31 5.15 9.84
CA SER A 7 -2.39 4.87 10.80
C SER A 7 -3.00 3.47 10.61
N THR A 8 -3.09 2.99 9.37
CA THR A 8 -3.55 1.62 9.07
C THR A 8 -2.53 0.57 9.51
N TYR A 9 -1.24 0.85 9.32
CA TYR A 9 -0.14 -0.03 9.76
C TYR A 9 -0.12 -0.18 11.28
N ASP A 10 -0.13 0.93 12.03
CA ASP A 10 -0.13 0.92 13.50
C ASP A 10 -1.33 0.15 14.06
N SER A 11 -2.52 0.38 13.47
CA SER A 11 -3.73 -0.36 13.83
C SER A 11 -3.62 -1.86 13.55
N THR A 12 -2.90 -2.25 12.49
CA THR A 12 -2.65 -3.66 12.13
C THR A 12 -1.72 -4.31 13.15
N CYS A 13 -0.66 -3.59 13.56
CA CYS A 13 0.26 -4.03 14.62
C CYS A 13 -0.46 -4.22 15.96
N GLN A 14 -1.34 -3.29 16.35
CA GLN A 14 -2.13 -3.42 17.58
C GLN A 14 -3.00 -4.67 17.57
N ILE A 15 -3.68 -4.97 16.47
CA ILE A 15 -4.52 -6.18 16.37
C ILE A 15 -3.67 -7.45 16.45
N ALA A 16 -2.48 -7.46 15.85
CA ALA A 16 -1.57 -8.59 15.96
C ALA A 16 -1.14 -8.82 17.42
N GLN A 17 -0.87 -7.75 18.16
CA GLN A 17 -0.55 -7.81 19.59
C GLN A 17 -1.74 -8.35 20.41
N ASP A 18 -2.95 -7.81 20.20
CA ASP A 18 -4.17 -8.27 20.89
C ASP A 18 -4.45 -9.76 20.65
N ILE A 19 -4.17 -10.27 19.45
CA ILE A 19 -4.28 -11.70 19.12
C ILE A 19 -3.28 -12.52 19.95
N ALA A 20 -2.02 -12.10 20.00
CA ALA A 20 -0.98 -12.78 20.76
C ALA A 20 -1.34 -12.84 22.26
N GLU A 21 -1.79 -11.73 22.84
CA GLU A 21 -2.23 -11.66 24.23
C GLU A 21 -3.44 -12.57 24.51
N LYS A 22 -4.45 -12.57 23.64
CA LYS A 22 -5.63 -13.43 23.82
C LYS A 22 -5.33 -14.91 23.65
N ILE A 23 -4.42 -15.28 22.75
CA ILE A 23 -3.93 -16.66 22.64
C ILE A 23 -3.20 -17.07 23.92
N GLN A 24 -2.33 -16.20 24.45
CA GLN A 24 -1.63 -16.46 25.70
C GLN A 24 -2.61 -16.64 26.86
N GLN A 25 -3.62 -15.76 26.98
CA GLN A 25 -4.69 -15.88 27.97
C GLN A 25 -5.45 -17.21 27.82
N ARG A 26 -5.90 -17.55 26.61
CA ARG A 26 -6.61 -18.81 26.34
C ARG A 26 -5.78 -20.02 26.79
N ASN A 27 -4.49 -20.04 26.44
CA ASN A 27 -3.58 -21.12 26.82
C ASN A 27 -3.40 -21.22 28.34
N GLN A 28 -3.39 -20.09 29.07
CA GLN A 28 -3.33 -20.09 30.53
C GLN A 28 -4.59 -20.70 31.17
N TYR A 29 -5.78 -20.34 30.66
CA TYR A 29 -7.04 -20.93 31.14
C TYR A 29 -7.14 -22.41 30.80
N GLU A 30 -6.73 -22.82 29.60
CA GLU A 30 -6.70 -24.23 29.20
C GLU A 30 -5.79 -25.06 30.12
N ARG A 31 -4.64 -24.52 30.55
CA ARG A 31 -3.76 -25.16 31.54
C ARG A 31 -4.39 -25.29 32.92
N ARG A 32 -5.34 -24.41 33.27
CA ARG A 32 -6.15 -24.50 34.49
C ARG A 32 -7.35 -25.45 34.35
N GLY A 33 -7.53 -26.06 33.17
CA GLY A 33 -8.67 -26.94 32.87
C GLY A 33 -9.95 -26.19 32.51
N GLU A 34 -9.87 -24.87 32.31
CA GLU A 34 -11.03 -24.02 32.02
C GLU A 34 -11.23 -23.89 30.50
N LYS A 35 -12.46 -24.14 30.05
CA LYS A 35 -12.85 -23.90 28.65
C LYS A 35 -13.17 -22.43 28.45
N THR A 36 -12.58 -21.82 27.43
CA THR A 36 -12.73 -20.39 27.15
C THR A 36 -13.32 -20.11 25.76
N PRO A 37 -14.56 -20.54 25.48
CA PRO A 37 -15.18 -20.37 24.16
C PRO A 37 -15.28 -18.90 23.74
N LYS A 38 -15.43 -17.98 24.69
CA LYS A 38 -15.44 -16.53 24.45
C LYS A 38 -14.09 -16.03 23.89
N LEU A 39 -12.97 -16.51 24.43
CA LEU A 39 -11.63 -16.16 23.93
C LEU A 39 -11.40 -16.73 22.53
N THR A 40 -11.84 -17.97 22.28
CA THR A 40 -11.72 -18.58 20.95
C THR A 40 -12.51 -17.81 19.88
N VAL A 41 -13.73 -17.37 20.20
CA VAL A 41 -14.52 -16.52 19.28
C VAL A 41 -13.84 -15.18 19.06
N ALA A 42 -13.36 -14.53 20.13
CA ALA A 42 -12.65 -13.25 20.03
C ALA A 42 -11.38 -13.34 19.17
N ILE A 43 -10.57 -14.40 19.33
CA ILE A 43 -9.38 -14.65 18.51
C ILE A 43 -9.77 -14.81 17.03
N ARG A 44 -10.83 -15.56 16.72
CA ARG A 44 -11.31 -15.74 15.34
C ARG A 44 -11.74 -14.42 14.71
N THR A 45 -12.48 -13.59 15.43
CA THR A 45 -12.91 -12.27 14.95
C THR A 45 -11.73 -11.34 14.71
N LEU A 46 -10.75 -11.31 15.62
CA LEU A 46 -9.55 -10.49 15.45
C LEU A 46 -8.68 -10.96 14.29
N LEU A 47 -8.54 -12.27 14.08
CA LEU A 47 -7.83 -12.82 12.92
C LEU A 47 -8.51 -12.40 11.59
N GLN A 48 -9.84 -12.40 11.54
CA GLN A 48 -10.57 -11.93 10.37
C GLN A 48 -10.34 -10.43 10.12
N ASN A 49 -10.39 -9.61 11.17
CA ASN A 49 -10.11 -8.18 11.09
C ASN A 49 -8.67 -7.90 10.63
N LEU A 50 -7.70 -8.64 11.17
CA LEU A 50 -6.29 -8.54 10.77
C LEU A 50 -6.13 -8.82 9.27
N LYS A 51 -6.78 -9.86 8.75
CA LYS A 51 -6.76 -10.22 7.33
C LYS A 51 -7.31 -9.09 6.45
N GLU A 52 -8.42 -8.48 6.85
CA GLU A 52 -9.04 -7.36 6.13
C GLU A 52 -8.15 -6.12 6.13
N LYS A 53 -7.53 -5.76 7.27
CA LYS A 53 -6.61 -4.63 7.35
C LYS A 53 -5.35 -4.83 6.52
N ILE A 54 -4.79 -6.04 6.51
CA ILE A 54 -3.64 -6.37 5.65
C ILE A 54 -4.01 -6.24 4.17
N ALA A 55 -5.20 -6.69 3.77
CA ALA A 55 -5.68 -6.53 2.39
C ALA A 55 -5.81 -5.04 2.03
N LEU A 56 -6.42 -4.25 2.90
CA LEU A 56 -6.57 -2.80 2.70
C LEU A 56 -5.22 -2.08 2.62
N LEU A 57 -4.27 -2.44 3.48
CA LEU A 57 -2.91 -1.88 3.45
C LEU A 57 -2.22 -2.20 2.12
N LYS A 58 -2.33 -3.45 1.64
CA LYS A 58 -1.79 -3.86 0.33
C LYS A 58 -2.41 -3.05 -0.81
N ASP A 59 -3.73 -2.87 -0.81
CA ASP A 59 -4.43 -2.11 -1.86
C ASP A 59 -4.07 -0.61 -1.83
N LEU A 60 -3.88 -0.03 -0.64
CA LEU A 60 -3.40 1.35 -0.52
C LEU A 60 -1.98 1.50 -1.05
N LEU A 61 -1.09 0.58 -0.70
CA LEU A 61 0.29 0.57 -1.19
C LEU A 61 0.35 0.39 -2.72
N LEU A 62 -0.40 -0.57 -3.26
CA LEU A 62 -0.49 -0.79 -4.70
C LEU A 62 -1.01 0.44 -5.43
N ARG A 63 -2.07 1.09 -4.92
CA ARG A 63 -2.57 2.35 -5.49
C ARG A 63 -1.53 3.45 -5.43
N ALA A 64 -0.86 3.64 -4.29
CA ALA A 64 0.17 4.67 -4.15
C ALA A 64 1.35 4.46 -5.13
N VAL A 65 1.79 3.21 -5.29
CA VAL A 65 2.86 2.83 -6.24
C VAL A 65 2.39 2.98 -7.69
N SER A 66 1.16 2.57 -8.00
CA SER A 66 0.60 2.67 -9.36
C SER A 66 0.38 4.14 -9.77
N THR A 67 -0.02 5.01 -8.85
CA THR A 67 -0.15 6.45 -9.10
C THR A 67 1.20 7.11 -9.44
N HIS A 68 2.32 6.59 -8.91
CA HIS A 68 3.67 7.03 -9.30
C HIS A 68 4.10 6.54 -10.69
N GLN A 69 3.51 5.48 -11.22
CA GLN A 69 3.78 5.02 -12.59
C GLN A 69 2.94 5.75 -13.66
N MET A 70 1.86 6.42 -13.24
CA MET A 70 0.94 7.14 -14.14
C MET A 70 1.30 8.61 -14.39
N TYR A 71 2.51 9.07 -14.04
CA TYR A 71 3.04 10.24 -14.75
C TYR A 71 3.62 9.70 -16.05
N PRO A 72 2.99 9.92 -17.20
CA PRO A 72 3.61 9.54 -18.45
C PRO A 72 4.95 10.27 -18.45
N ARG A 73 6.03 9.53 -18.71
CA ARG A 73 7.23 10.10 -19.33
C ARG A 73 6.79 10.58 -20.72
N HIS A 74 5.96 11.61 -20.75
CA HIS A 74 5.67 12.38 -21.93
C HIS A 74 6.95 13.17 -22.18
N SER A 75 7.87 12.51 -22.86
CA SER A 75 8.80 13.19 -23.74
C SER A 75 7.99 14.27 -24.46
N PRO A 76 8.31 15.56 -24.31
CA PRO A 76 7.69 16.57 -25.15
C PRO A 76 8.04 16.22 -26.60
N PRO A 77 7.08 16.22 -27.54
CA PRO A 77 7.43 16.07 -28.94
C PRO A 77 8.34 17.25 -29.30
N LEU A 78 9.56 16.96 -29.73
CA LEU A 78 10.46 17.94 -30.34
C LEU A 78 9.83 18.40 -31.66
N SER A 79 8.92 19.36 -31.58
CA SER A 79 8.53 20.17 -32.72
C SER A 79 9.43 21.39 -32.75
N ARG A 80 10.55 21.30 -33.46
CA ARG A 80 11.26 22.49 -33.94
C ARG A 80 11.21 22.49 -35.46
N VAL A 81 10.18 23.16 -35.95
CA VAL A 81 10.09 24.01 -37.14
C VAL A 81 11.10 23.73 -38.25
N GLY A 82 10.57 23.38 -39.41
CA GLY A 82 11.32 23.28 -40.66
C GLY A 82 12.05 24.57 -41.00
N GLY A 83 13.33 24.41 -41.33
CA GLY A 83 14.09 25.37 -42.11
C GLY A 83 14.47 24.69 -43.42
N THR A 84 13.78 25.05 -44.50
CA THR A 84 14.21 24.70 -45.85
C THR A 84 15.58 25.34 -46.08
N ARG A 85 16.63 24.52 -46.12
CA ARG A 85 17.96 24.97 -46.54
C ARG A 85 17.93 25.13 -48.07
N SER A 86 17.56 26.32 -48.50
CA SER A 86 17.61 26.72 -49.91
C SER A 86 19.04 27.10 -50.29
N TYR A 87 19.58 26.42 -51.30
CA TYR A 87 20.86 26.75 -51.91
C TYR A 87 20.62 27.85 -52.95
N PHE A 88 20.99 29.09 -52.64
CA PHE A 88 21.14 30.14 -53.65
C PHE A 88 22.60 30.58 -53.74
N LYS A 89 23.12 30.50 -54.96
CA LYS A 89 24.45 30.89 -55.42
C LYS A 89 24.28 32.19 -56.23
N THR A 90 24.85 33.29 -55.76
CA THR A 90 25.10 34.58 -56.45
C THR A 90 26.16 35.28 -55.59
N GLY A 91 27.39 35.61 -55.99
CA GLY A 91 27.84 36.18 -57.26
C GLY A 91 28.09 37.68 -57.04
N GLY A 92 29.37 38.06 -56.89
CA GLY A 92 29.86 39.45 -57.02
C GLY A 92 30.08 40.25 -55.72
N ASN A 93 31.34 40.50 -55.36
CA ASN A 93 32.09 41.71 -55.78
C ASN A 93 33.58 41.48 -55.58
#